data_AF-A0A2E5TQC3-F1
#
_entry.id   AF-A0A2E5TQC3-F1
#
_cell.length_a   1.000
_cell.length_b   1.000
_cell.length_c   1.000
_cell.angle_alpha   90.00
_cell.angle_beta   90.00
_cell.angle_gamma   90.00
#
_symmetry.space_group_name_H-M   'P 1'
#
loop_
_entity.id
_entity.type
_entity.pdbx_description
1 polymer ?
#
loop_
_entity_poly.entity_id
_entity_poly.type
_entity_poly.pdbx_seq_one_letter_code
_entity_poly.pdbx_strand_id
1 'polypeptide(L)'
;MKYFLPFMMLVLTSFFSAFTYSLPNITGSTGLITMPTAEILKYREYNVAIDYNLNLDSSTSSEYYYKFNVGALDNVELGFVGGTNPAEGVFLNLKWNLSSNTGRFPLLMAIGFENLTSTNESDFYIVSSKKLRSDLGLHAGFKALFNDEVEVGFMTGLDYAYSESLLIFSDITNTGNSYYTFNASSLYKLSLGDSTDNIYLRGSIQNLFRSGDKDTYFNLGICYYNVL
;
A
#
# COMPACT_ATOMS: atom_id res chain seq x y z
N MET A 1 -3.53 47.24 -9.06
CA MET A 1 -2.70 46.34 -8.23
C MET A 1 -3.44 45.53 -7.16
N LYS A 2 -4.59 45.96 -6.62
CA LYS A 2 -5.27 45.24 -5.51
C LYS A 2 -5.80 43.82 -5.85
N TYR A 3 -6.02 43.50 -7.13
CA TYR A 3 -6.52 42.18 -7.56
C TYR A 3 -5.43 41.23 -8.07
N PHE A 4 -4.18 41.68 -8.16
CA PHE A 4 -3.09 40.87 -8.71
C PHE A 4 -2.62 39.79 -7.73
N LEU A 5 -2.56 40.12 -6.43
CA LEU A 5 -2.15 39.19 -5.36
C LEU A 5 -3.13 38.00 -5.17
N PRO A 6 -4.46 38.19 -5.09
CA PRO A 6 -5.38 37.06 -4.97
C PRO A 6 -5.45 36.21 -6.25
N PHE A 7 -5.29 36.83 -7.44
CA PHE A 7 -5.21 36.09 -8.70
C PHE A 7 -3.94 35.23 -8.79
N MET A 8 -2.80 35.76 -8.34
CA MET A 8 -1.54 35.01 -8.31
C MET A 8 -1.59 33.86 -7.28
N MET A 9 -2.25 34.04 -6.14
CA MET A 9 -2.49 32.95 -5.17
C MET A 9 -3.44 31.86 -5.72
N LEU A 10 -4.44 32.23 -6.51
CA LEU A 10 -5.37 31.29 -7.15
C LEU A 10 -4.69 30.50 -8.29
N VAL A 11 -3.77 31.14 -9.03
CA VAL A 11 -2.94 30.47 -10.04
C VAL A 11 -1.89 29.56 -9.38
N LEU A 12 -1.28 29.98 -8.27
CA LEU A 12 -0.28 29.17 -7.55
C LEU A 12 -0.89 27.93 -6.87
N THR A 13 -2.16 28.01 -6.44
CA THR A 13 -2.89 26.85 -5.87
C THR A 13 -3.40 25.88 -6.93
N SER A 14 -3.45 26.29 -8.20
CA SER A 14 -3.86 25.42 -9.32
C SER A 14 -2.76 24.48 -9.85
N PHE A 15 -1.52 24.60 -9.35
CA PHE A 15 -0.39 23.75 -9.74
C PHE A 15 -0.14 22.54 -8.83
N PHE A 16 -0.91 22.36 -7.75
CA PHE A 16 -0.81 21.18 -6.89
C PHE A 16 -1.62 20.01 -7.47
N SER A 17 -1.18 19.48 -8.62
CA SER A 17 -1.62 18.15 -9.05
C SER A 17 -0.82 17.11 -8.25
N ALA A 18 -1.33 16.73 -7.08
CA ALA A 18 -0.77 15.60 -6.33
C ALA A 18 -0.95 14.31 -7.14
N PHE A 19 0.14 13.85 -7.75
CA PHE A 19 0.20 12.51 -8.33
C PHE A 19 0.09 11.50 -7.18
N THR A 20 -1.03 10.77 -7.12
CA THR A 20 -1.20 9.64 -6.20
C THR A 20 -0.54 8.42 -6.85
N TYR A 21 0.63 8.04 -6.34
CA TYR A 21 1.37 6.89 -6.82
C TYR A 21 0.90 5.62 -6.08
N SER A 22 0.68 4.54 -6.81
CA SER A 22 0.39 3.22 -6.24
C SER A 22 1.69 2.57 -5.79
N LEU A 23 1.91 2.58 -4.48
CA LEU A 23 3.15 2.12 -3.84
C LEU A 23 2.93 0.77 -3.16
N PRO A 24 3.96 -0.09 -3.08
CA PRO A 24 3.81 -1.46 -2.59
C PRO A 24 3.51 -1.44 -1.10
N ASN A 25 2.54 -2.19 -0.59
CA ASN A 25 2.34 -2.45 0.83
C ASN A 25 3.43 -3.42 1.34
N ILE A 26 3.36 -3.86 2.59
CA ILE A 26 4.35 -4.80 3.15
C ILE A 26 4.22 -6.19 2.49
N THR A 27 3.00 -6.62 2.17
CA THR A 27 2.68 -7.94 1.61
C THR A 27 2.90 -8.06 0.11
N GLY A 28 3.39 -7.01 -0.56
CA GLY A 28 3.79 -7.03 -1.96
C GLY A 28 2.94 -6.16 -2.86
N SER A 29 1.62 -6.31 -2.85
CA SER A 29 0.73 -5.56 -3.75
C SER A 29 0.69 -4.07 -3.42
N THR A 30 0.22 -3.21 -4.31
CA THR A 30 0.07 -1.79 -3.96
C THR A 30 -0.95 -1.58 -2.82
N GLY A 31 -0.69 -0.67 -1.88
CA GLY A 31 -1.63 -0.46 -0.79
C GLY A 31 -1.14 0.43 0.34
N LEU A 32 -1.72 0.24 1.52
CA LEU A 32 -1.37 0.96 2.74
C LEU A 32 -0.19 0.26 3.43
N ILE A 33 -0.36 -0.21 4.68
CA ILE A 33 0.68 -0.93 5.41
C ILE A 33 0.52 -2.42 5.16
N THR A 34 -0.59 -2.97 5.65
CA THR A 34 -0.92 -4.41 5.53
C THR A 34 -2.14 -4.64 4.66
N MET A 35 -2.95 -3.60 4.46
CA MET A 35 -4.16 -3.64 3.66
C MET A 35 -3.85 -3.30 2.18
N PRO A 36 -4.19 -4.18 1.21
CA PRO A 36 -4.21 -3.83 -0.20
C PRO A 36 -5.23 -2.72 -0.47
N THR A 37 -4.97 -1.86 -1.45
CA THR A 37 -5.97 -0.90 -1.94
C THR A 37 -6.40 -1.23 -3.38
N ALA A 38 -7.47 -0.60 -3.86
CA ALA A 38 -7.98 -0.83 -5.20
C ALA A 38 -7.18 -0.10 -6.30
N GLU A 39 -6.27 0.80 -5.91
CA GLU A 39 -5.27 1.31 -6.83
C GLU A 39 -4.34 0.18 -7.29
N ILE A 40 -3.86 0.30 -8.54
CA ILE A 40 -2.90 -0.62 -9.17
C ILE A 40 -1.79 0.21 -9.82
N LEU A 41 -0.65 -0.41 -10.08
CA LEU A 41 0.31 0.06 -11.08
C LEU A 41 -0.35 0.06 -12.46
N LYS A 42 -0.22 1.16 -13.21
CA LYS A 42 -0.71 1.19 -14.59
C LYS A 42 0.23 0.40 -15.50
N TYR A 43 -0.24 0.10 -16.71
CA TYR A 43 0.58 -0.57 -17.71
C TYR A 43 1.95 0.11 -17.88
N ARG A 44 3.03 -0.67 -17.79
CA ARG A 44 4.45 -0.26 -17.81
C ARG A 44 4.96 0.47 -16.56
N GLU A 45 4.12 0.76 -15.57
CA GLU A 45 4.59 1.23 -14.28
C GLU A 45 5.15 0.05 -13.47
N TYR A 46 6.22 0.28 -12.74
CA TYR A 46 6.80 -0.71 -11.84
C TYR A 46 7.33 -0.06 -10.57
N ASN A 47 7.42 -0.87 -9.52
CA ASN A 47 8.13 -0.49 -8.31
C ASN A 47 9.02 -1.64 -7.81
N VAL A 48 10.11 -1.26 -7.15
CA VAL A 48 11.02 -2.16 -6.45
C VAL A 48 11.15 -1.64 -5.03
N ALA A 49 11.02 -2.50 -4.04
CA ALA A 49 11.15 -2.09 -2.65
C ALA A 49 11.95 -3.09 -1.81
N ILE A 50 12.62 -2.57 -0.79
CA ILE A 50 13.29 -3.34 0.25
C ILE A 50 12.81 -2.81 1.59
N ASP A 51 12.43 -3.70 2.48
CA ASP A 51 11.87 -3.40 3.78
C ASP A 51 12.57 -4.21 4.86
N TYR A 52 12.86 -3.55 5.99
CA TYR A 52 13.37 -4.18 7.20
C TYR A 52 12.34 -4.02 8.32
N ASN A 53 11.85 -5.15 8.82
CA ASN A 53 10.79 -5.24 9.82
C ASN A 53 11.39 -5.65 11.17
N LEU A 54 11.66 -4.66 12.02
CA LEU A 54 12.19 -4.86 13.37
C LEU A 54 11.06 -5.33 14.30
N ASN A 55 11.17 -6.55 14.83
CA ASN A 55 10.28 -7.02 15.89
C ASN A 55 10.61 -6.31 17.21
N LEU A 56 9.60 -5.74 17.87
CA LEU A 56 9.74 -5.04 19.14
C LEU A 56 9.41 -5.90 20.37
N ASP A 57 8.82 -7.08 20.18
CA ASP A 57 8.27 -7.92 21.26
C ASP A 57 9.13 -9.17 21.58
N SER A 58 10.32 -9.29 21.00
CA SER A 58 11.38 -10.29 21.30
C SER A 58 11.04 -11.77 21.11
N SER A 59 9.81 -12.09 20.72
CA SER A 59 9.26 -13.42 20.46
C SER A 59 9.70 -14.01 19.12
N THR A 60 9.89 -13.19 18.10
CA THR A 60 10.35 -13.62 16.77
C THR A 60 11.51 -12.78 16.26
N SER A 61 12.28 -13.32 15.31
CA SER A 61 13.37 -12.57 14.69
C SER A 61 12.86 -11.40 13.85
N SER A 62 13.70 -10.37 13.70
CA SER A 62 13.44 -9.33 12.69
C SER A 62 13.49 -9.91 11.29
N GLU A 63 12.74 -9.31 10.37
CA GLU A 63 12.56 -9.81 9.02
C GLU A 63 13.03 -8.79 7.99
N TYR A 64 13.42 -9.25 6.81
CA TYR A 64 13.57 -8.38 5.65
C TYR A 64 12.75 -8.91 4.48
N TYR A 65 12.29 -7.99 3.64
CA TYR A 65 11.50 -8.25 2.45
C TYR A 65 12.12 -7.53 1.26
N TYR A 66 12.10 -8.17 0.10
CA TYR A 66 12.31 -7.51 -1.19
C TYR A 66 11.08 -7.73 -2.07
N LYS A 67 10.72 -6.70 -2.81
CA LYS A 67 9.48 -6.66 -3.58
C LYS A 67 9.72 -6.10 -4.96
N PHE A 68 9.01 -6.65 -5.93
CA PHE A 68 8.93 -6.12 -7.27
C PHE A 68 7.48 -6.19 -7.75
N ASN A 69 6.91 -5.08 -8.18
CA ASN A 69 5.57 -5.06 -8.75
C ASN A 69 5.60 -4.39 -10.12
N VAL A 70 4.72 -4.84 -11.00
CA VAL A 70 4.58 -4.32 -12.36
C VAL A 70 3.12 -4.29 -12.78
N GLY A 71 2.70 -3.19 -13.40
CA GLY A 71 1.46 -3.13 -14.15
C GLY A 71 1.63 -3.87 -15.47
N ALA A 72 1.25 -5.15 -15.47
CA ALA A 72 1.53 -6.08 -16.56
C ALA A 72 0.58 -5.92 -17.75
N LEU A 73 -0.68 -5.59 -17.49
CA LEU A 73 -1.72 -5.35 -18.50
C LEU A 73 -2.60 -4.18 -18.05
N ASP A 74 -3.49 -3.73 -18.94
CA ASP A 74 -4.56 -2.82 -18.55
C ASP A 74 -5.37 -3.45 -17.41
N ASN A 75 -5.41 -2.75 -16.28
CA ASN A 75 -6.08 -3.14 -15.05
C ASN A 75 -5.46 -4.30 -14.25
N VAL A 76 -4.29 -4.83 -14.63
CA VAL A 76 -3.66 -5.96 -13.92
C VAL A 76 -2.28 -5.58 -13.38
N GLU A 77 -2.09 -5.79 -12.08
CA GLU A 77 -0.81 -5.70 -11.38
C GLU A 77 -0.34 -7.11 -10.98
N LEU A 78 0.93 -7.39 -11.24
CA LEU A 78 1.63 -8.57 -10.76
C LEU A 78 2.70 -8.15 -9.76
N GLY A 79 2.82 -8.91 -8.68
CA GLY A 79 3.77 -8.65 -7.62
C GLY A 79 4.60 -9.88 -7.28
N PHE A 80 5.85 -9.65 -6.88
CA PHE A 80 6.77 -10.66 -6.40
C PHE A 80 7.29 -10.23 -5.05
N VAL A 81 7.25 -11.12 -4.07
CA VAL A 81 7.72 -10.87 -2.70
C VAL A 81 8.62 -12.00 -2.26
N GLY A 82 9.79 -11.69 -1.74
CA GLY A 82 10.63 -12.66 -1.05
C GLY A 82 11.32 -12.02 0.14
N GLY A 83 12.07 -12.81 0.91
CA GLY A 83 12.70 -12.31 2.13
C GLY A 83 13.08 -13.43 3.08
N THR A 84 13.19 -13.09 4.38
CA THR A 84 13.24 -14.09 5.45
C THR A 84 11.88 -14.71 5.75
N ASN A 85 10.81 -13.97 5.45
CA ASN A 85 9.44 -14.43 5.51
C ASN A 85 8.78 -13.97 4.19
N PRO A 86 8.30 -14.89 3.35
CA PRO A 86 8.24 -16.34 3.56
C PRO A 86 9.58 -17.06 3.50
N ALA A 87 9.72 -18.13 4.29
CA ALA A 87 10.86 -19.05 4.20
C ALA A 87 10.85 -19.91 2.93
N GLU A 88 9.69 -20.02 2.27
CA GLU A 88 9.45 -20.87 1.10
C GLU A 88 10.00 -20.30 -0.22
N GLY A 89 10.49 -19.05 -0.21
CA GLY A 89 11.13 -18.42 -1.36
C GLY A 89 10.39 -17.17 -1.84
N VAL A 90 10.04 -17.14 -3.13
CA VAL A 90 9.39 -15.98 -3.75
C VAL A 90 7.92 -16.28 -4.02
N PHE A 91 7.08 -15.38 -3.55
CA PHE A 91 5.64 -15.42 -3.68
C PHE A 91 5.14 -14.51 -4.80
N LEU A 92 4.17 -15.02 -5.54
CA LEU A 92 3.46 -14.28 -6.59
C LEU A 92 2.17 -13.67 -6.04
N ASN A 93 1.97 -12.39 -6.31
CA ASN A 93 0.74 -11.66 -6.04
C ASN A 93 0.09 -11.23 -7.36
N LEU A 94 -1.23 -11.18 -7.37
CA LEU A 94 -2.01 -10.72 -8.51
C LEU A 94 -3.11 -9.78 -8.02
N LYS A 95 -3.27 -8.64 -8.68
CA LYS A 95 -4.39 -7.72 -8.42
C LYS A 95 -5.04 -7.31 -9.73
N TRP A 96 -6.36 -7.37 -9.78
CA TRP A 96 -7.16 -6.96 -10.93
C TRP A 96 -8.14 -5.86 -10.52
N ASN A 97 -7.99 -4.69 -11.14
CA ASN A 97 -8.91 -3.56 -10.98
C ASN A 97 -10.18 -3.78 -11.82
N LEU A 98 -11.34 -3.70 -11.17
CA LEU A 98 -12.65 -3.93 -11.77
C LEU A 98 -13.36 -2.62 -12.18
N SER A 99 -12.81 -1.47 -11.79
CA SER A 99 -13.44 -0.18 -12.01
C SER A 99 -13.01 0.44 -13.34
N SER A 100 -13.99 0.86 -14.13
CA SER A 100 -13.81 1.60 -15.39
C SER A 100 -14.19 3.08 -15.29
N ASN A 101 -14.46 3.59 -14.07
CA ASN A 101 -14.96 4.95 -13.87
C ASN A 101 -13.83 5.98 -13.93
N THR A 102 -13.99 7.00 -14.77
CA THR A 102 -13.02 8.09 -14.99
C THR A 102 -13.40 9.41 -14.32
N GLY A 103 -14.38 9.41 -13.42
CA GLY A 103 -14.74 10.59 -12.64
C GLY A 103 -13.57 11.12 -11.80
N ARG A 104 -13.66 12.37 -11.33
CA ARG A 104 -12.58 13.02 -10.55
C ARG A 104 -12.15 12.23 -9.29
N PHE A 105 -13.13 11.62 -8.63
CA PHE A 105 -12.92 10.79 -7.44
C PHE A 105 -13.73 9.49 -7.59
N PRO A 106 -13.28 8.59 -8.47
CA PRO A 106 -14.05 7.41 -8.79
C PRO A 106 -14.03 6.44 -7.61
N LEU A 107 -15.10 5.65 -7.49
CA LEU A 107 -15.07 4.46 -6.65
C LEU A 107 -14.29 3.38 -7.38
N LEU A 108 -13.13 3.02 -6.83
CA LEU A 108 -12.28 1.95 -7.34
C LEU A 108 -12.62 0.65 -6.61
N MET A 109 -12.62 -0.46 -7.34
CA MET A 109 -12.77 -1.80 -6.80
C MET A 109 -11.68 -2.68 -7.41
N ALA A 110 -11.10 -3.54 -6.60
CA ALA A 110 -10.16 -4.55 -7.06
C ALA A 110 -10.40 -5.86 -6.33
N ILE A 111 -10.06 -6.95 -7.01
CA ILE A 111 -9.87 -8.27 -6.40
C ILE A 111 -8.41 -8.66 -6.57
N GLY A 112 -7.91 -9.48 -5.66
CA GLY A 112 -6.56 -9.96 -5.80
C GLY A 112 -6.28 -11.19 -4.96
N PHE A 113 -5.10 -11.74 -5.22
CA PHE A 113 -4.53 -12.84 -4.50
C PHE A 113 -3.14 -12.44 -4.01
N GLU A 114 -2.83 -12.77 -2.76
CA GLU A 114 -1.47 -12.68 -2.22
C GLU A 114 -0.95 -14.09 -1.99
N ASN A 115 0.36 -14.27 -2.18
CA ASN A 115 1.06 -15.52 -1.90
C ASN A 115 0.53 -16.73 -2.70
N LEU A 116 0.23 -16.55 -3.99
CA LEU A 116 -0.34 -17.59 -4.87
C LEU A 116 0.52 -18.85 -5.00
N THR A 117 1.83 -18.73 -4.81
CA THR A 117 2.80 -19.83 -4.93
C THR A 117 3.22 -20.42 -3.57
N SER A 118 2.59 -19.96 -2.49
CA SER A 118 2.78 -20.49 -1.15
C SER A 118 2.17 -21.88 -1.02
N THR A 119 2.80 -22.73 -0.22
CA THR A 119 2.27 -24.06 0.10
C THR A 119 1.40 -24.08 1.35
N ASN A 120 1.57 -23.08 2.23
CA ASN A 120 0.90 -23.05 3.53
C ASN A 120 -0.14 -21.94 3.66
N GLU A 121 0.10 -20.78 3.03
CA GLU A 121 -0.73 -19.60 3.22
C GLU A 121 -0.93 -18.84 1.90
N SER A 122 -2.16 -18.84 1.39
CA SER A 122 -2.55 -17.99 0.27
C SER A 122 -3.75 -17.14 0.65
N ASP A 123 -3.82 -15.94 0.12
CA ASP A 123 -4.90 -15.02 0.46
C ASP A 123 -5.69 -14.61 -0.77
N PHE A 124 -7.00 -14.48 -0.63
CA PHE A 124 -7.86 -13.77 -1.56
C PHE A 124 -8.41 -12.51 -0.91
N TYR A 125 -8.50 -11.41 -1.65
CA TYR A 125 -9.13 -10.20 -1.16
C TYR A 125 -10.00 -9.51 -2.19
N ILE A 126 -10.97 -8.77 -1.68
CA ILE A 126 -11.73 -7.77 -2.42
C ILE A 126 -11.62 -6.45 -1.67
N VAL A 127 -11.30 -5.38 -2.40
CA VAL A 127 -11.14 -4.05 -1.81
C VAL A 127 -11.84 -3.00 -2.65
N SER A 128 -12.44 -2.04 -1.97
CA SER A 128 -12.98 -0.82 -2.53
C SER A 128 -12.18 0.37 -2.00
N SER A 129 -11.93 1.36 -2.86
CA SER A 129 -11.18 2.58 -2.51
C SER A 129 -11.87 3.80 -3.09
N LYS A 130 -11.99 4.86 -2.29
CA LYS A 130 -12.64 6.10 -2.70
C LYS A 130 -11.87 7.29 -2.16
N LYS A 131 -11.41 8.16 -3.07
CA LYS A 131 -10.94 9.50 -2.71
C LYS A 131 -12.13 10.35 -2.29
N LEU A 132 -12.06 10.98 -1.12
CA LEU A 132 -13.04 11.97 -0.67
C LEU A 132 -12.63 13.37 -1.12
N ARG A 133 -11.32 13.59 -1.16
CA ARG A 133 -10.64 14.80 -1.61
C ARG A 133 -9.38 14.40 -2.36
N SER A 134 -8.67 15.37 -2.94
CA SER A 134 -7.38 15.13 -3.59
C SER A 134 -6.31 14.58 -2.64
N ASP A 135 -6.45 14.87 -1.35
CA ASP A 135 -5.49 14.56 -0.29
C ASP A 135 -6.00 13.53 0.71
N LEU A 136 -7.21 12.99 0.56
CA LEU A 136 -7.81 12.05 1.51
C LEU A 136 -8.52 10.91 0.79
N GLY A 137 -8.10 9.68 1.06
CA GLY A 137 -8.77 8.47 0.61
C GLY A 137 -9.25 7.58 1.75
N LEU A 138 -10.30 6.83 1.47
CA LEU A 138 -10.85 5.79 2.31
C LEU A 138 -10.84 4.46 1.56
N HIS A 139 -10.50 3.40 2.27
CA HIS A 139 -10.40 2.05 1.74
C HIS A 139 -11.15 1.10 2.67
N ALA A 140 -11.87 0.14 2.11
CA ALA A 140 -12.50 -0.93 2.86
C ALA A 140 -12.50 -2.21 2.03
N GLY A 141 -12.37 -3.36 2.67
CA GLY A 141 -12.29 -4.63 1.98
C GLY A 141 -12.48 -5.83 2.89
N PHE A 142 -12.50 -7.00 2.26
CA PHE A 142 -12.51 -8.30 2.92
C PHE A 142 -11.32 -9.10 2.43
N LYS A 143 -10.77 -9.93 3.32
CA LYS A 143 -9.69 -10.85 3.03
C LYS A 143 -10.08 -12.24 3.51
N ALA A 144 -9.92 -13.24 2.67
CA ALA A 144 -10.04 -14.64 3.01
C ALA A 144 -8.64 -15.24 3.02
N LEU A 145 -8.21 -15.75 4.17
CA LEU A 145 -6.93 -16.43 4.34
C LEU A 145 -7.18 -17.92 4.17
N PHE A 146 -6.44 -18.54 3.24
CA PHE A 146 -6.50 -19.97 2.97
C PHE A 146 -5.28 -20.64 3.60
N ASN A 147 -5.48 -21.15 4.81
CA ASN A 147 -4.53 -21.99 5.53
C ASN A 147 -5.19 -23.38 5.74
N ASP A 148 -5.02 -24.01 6.90
CA ASP A 148 -5.74 -25.24 7.28
C ASP A 148 -7.27 -25.05 7.29
N GLU A 149 -7.73 -23.85 7.64
CA GLU A 149 -9.12 -23.41 7.60
C GLU A 149 -9.25 -22.09 6.81
N VAL A 150 -10.47 -21.78 6.36
CA VAL A 150 -10.75 -20.50 5.69
C VAL A 150 -11.15 -19.46 6.72
N GLU A 151 -10.27 -18.50 6.96
CA GLU A 151 -10.54 -17.38 7.86
C GLU A 151 -10.94 -16.14 7.06
N VAL A 152 -12.09 -15.54 7.40
CA VAL A 152 -12.54 -14.30 6.76
C VAL A 152 -12.29 -13.13 7.69
N GLY A 153 -11.70 -12.09 7.12
CA GLY A 153 -11.28 -10.88 7.77
C GLY A 153 -11.84 -9.63 7.12
N PHE A 154 -11.99 -8.57 7.92
CA PHE A 154 -12.34 -7.24 7.46
C PHE A 154 -11.13 -6.31 7.51
N MET A 155 -11.03 -5.43 6.53
CA MET A 155 -9.97 -4.43 6.43
C MET A 155 -10.58 -3.06 6.16
N THR A 156 -10.07 -2.02 6.83
CA THR A 156 -10.39 -0.63 6.53
C THR A 156 -9.16 0.23 6.70
N GLY A 157 -9.05 1.29 5.92
CA GLY A 157 -7.91 2.19 6.03
C GLY A 157 -8.17 3.55 5.42
N LEU A 158 -7.21 4.43 5.66
CA LEU A 158 -7.21 5.79 5.14
C LEU A 158 -5.81 6.18 4.71
N ASP A 159 -5.74 6.99 3.68
CA ASP A 159 -4.54 7.67 3.25
C ASP A 159 -4.75 9.18 3.27
N TYR A 160 -3.74 9.91 3.74
CA TYR A 160 -3.75 11.36 3.78
C TYR A 160 -2.44 11.93 3.26
N ALA A 161 -2.49 12.71 2.18
CA ALA A 161 -1.36 13.43 1.63
C ALA A 161 -1.20 14.78 2.36
N TYR A 162 -0.33 14.82 3.38
CA TYR A 162 -0.05 16.06 4.12
C TYR A 162 0.65 17.11 3.23
N SER A 163 1.54 16.65 2.35
CA SER A 163 2.20 17.46 1.33
C SER A 163 2.49 16.61 0.08
N GLU A 164 3.06 17.20 -0.97
CA GLU A 164 3.50 16.44 -2.15
C GLU A 164 4.58 15.41 -1.83
N SER A 165 5.32 15.61 -0.73
CA SER A 165 6.41 14.72 -0.32
C SER A 165 6.04 13.81 0.84
N LEU A 166 5.01 14.12 1.63
CA LEU A 166 4.68 13.37 2.83
C LEU A 166 3.26 12.82 2.76
N LEU A 167 3.16 11.48 2.77
CA LEU A 167 1.92 10.74 2.87
C LEU A 167 1.86 10.04 4.24
N ILE A 168 0.65 9.98 4.80
CA ILE A 168 0.34 9.31 6.05
C ILE A 168 -0.72 8.27 5.76
N PHE A 169 -0.52 7.06 6.28
CA PHE A 169 -1.43 5.94 6.13
C PHE A 169 -1.83 5.40 7.49
N SER A 170 -3.04 4.90 7.61
CA SER A 170 -3.40 3.98 8.68
C SER A 170 -4.38 2.95 8.20
N ASP A 171 -4.24 1.72 8.70
CA ASP A 171 -5.18 0.65 8.43
C ASP A 171 -5.50 -0.17 9.68
N ILE A 172 -6.70 -0.76 9.67
CA ILE A 172 -7.21 -1.68 10.66
C ILE A 172 -7.51 -2.97 9.91
N THR A 173 -6.91 -4.05 10.36
CA THR A 173 -7.11 -5.37 9.77
C THR A 173 -7.49 -6.38 10.85
N ASN A 174 -8.47 -7.23 10.53
CA ASN A 174 -8.82 -8.41 11.31
C ASN A 174 -8.66 -9.62 10.38
N THR A 175 -7.95 -10.65 10.84
CA THR A 175 -7.72 -11.89 10.08
C THR A 175 -8.17 -13.07 10.95
N GLY A 176 -9.48 -13.33 11.00
CA GLY A 176 -10.11 -14.50 11.65
C GLY A 176 -10.15 -14.52 13.18
N ASN A 177 -9.10 -14.07 13.86
CA ASN A 177 -8.88 -14.35 15.28
C ASN A 177 -9.50 -13.35 16.29
N SER A 178 -10.67 -12.77 15.99
CA SER A 178 -11.43 -11.84 16.88
C SER A 178 -10.71 -10.57 17.36
N TYR A 179 -9.42 -10.35 17.06
CA TYR A 179 -8.69 -9.12 17.38
C TYR A 179 -8.45 -8.26 16.15
N TYR A 180 -8.31 -6.95 16.37
CA TYR A 180 -8.07 -5.96 15.31
C TYR A 180 -6.67 -5.38 15.51
N THR A 181 -5.84 -5.46 14.47
CA THR A 181 -4.53 -4.81 14.48
C THR A 181 -4.68 -3.42 13.90
N PHE A 182 -4.17 -2.42 14.62
CA PHE A 182 -4.08 -1.04 14.14
C PHE A 182 -2.66 -0.76 13.65
N ASN A 183 -2.54 -0.27 12.43
CA ASN A 183 -1.27 0.00 11.78
C ASN A 183 -1.22 1.48 11.35
N ALA A 184 -0.03 2.08 11.42
CA ALA A 184 0.20 3.46 11.00
C ALA A 184 1.52 3.56 10.25
N SER A 185 1.56 4.42 9.22
CA SER A 185 2.76 4.64 8.43
C SER A 185 2.89 6.07 7.97
N SER A 186 4.13 6.49 7.79
CA SER A 186 4.49 7.65 6.98
C SER A 186 5.36 7.22 5.82
N LEU A 187 5.21 7.96 4.72
CA LEU A 187 5.97 7.76 3.51
C LEU A 187 6.45 9.11 3.00
N TYR A 188 7.75 9.21 2.82
CA TYR A 188 8.43 10.42 2.41
C TYR A 188 9.06 10.24 1.02
N LYS A 189 8.61 11.04 0.06
CA LYS A 189 9.19 11.10 -1.28
C LYS A 189 10.50 11.89 -1.24
N LEU A 190 11.59 11.22 -1.58
CA LEU A 190 12.89 11.84 -1.83
C LEU A 190 12.87 12.44 -3.24
N SER A 191 12.92 13.76 -3.34
CA SER A 191 13.09 14.45 -4.62
C SER A 191 14.57 14.46 -4.99
N LEU A 192 14.96 13.68 -6.00
CA LEU A 192 16.32 13.68 -6.56
C LEU A 192 16.30 14.37 -7.93
N GLY A 193 16.32 15.70 -7.92
CA GLY A 193 16.36 16.53 -9.12
C GLY A 193 15.08 16.54 -9.95
N ASP A 194 15.21 16.87 -11.24
CA ASP A 194 14.11 17.03 -12.21
C ASP A 194 13.71 15.71 -12.91
N SER A 195 14.24 14.56 -12.45
CA SER A 195 13.96 13.27 -13.08
C SER A 195 12.58 12.72 -12.68
N THR A 196 12.00 11.88 -13.56
CA THR A 196 10.72 11.17 -13.32
C THR A 196 10.83 10.06 -12.28
N ASP A 197 12.05 9.78 -11.82
CA ASP A 197 12.38 8.72 -10.89
C ASP A 197 11.96 9.12 -9.47
N ASN A 198 11.10 8.31 -8.85
CA ASN A 198 10.59 8.60 -7.53
C ASN A 198 11.13 7.57 -6.53
N ILE A 199 11.95 8.05 -5.58
CA ILE A 199 12.40 7.25 -4.43
C ILE A 199 11.55 7.64 -3.22
N TYR A 200 11.09 6.65 -2.47
CA TYR A 200 10.31 6.84 -1.26
C TYR A 200 10.98 6.14 -0.08
N LEU A 201 10.98 6.81 1.07
CA LEU A 201 11.30 6.22 2.36
C LEU A 201 10.01 5.95 3.10
N ARG A 202 9.89 4.76 3.68
CA ARG A 202 8.76 4.36 4.50
C ARG A 202 9.21 4.15 5.93
N GLY A 203 8.42 4.66 6.87
CA GLY A 203 8.40 4.20 8.25
C GLY A 203 6.99 3.71 8.59
N SER A 204 6.85 2.54 9.19
CA SER A 204 5.55 2.09 9.68
C SER A 204 5.64 1.34 11.00
N ILE A 205 4.57 1.40 11.77
CA ILE A 205 4.38 0.58 12.97
C ILE A 205 3.16 -0.30 12.75
N GLN A 206 3.35 -1.59 12.97
CA GLN A 206 2.32 -2.63 12.85
C GLN A 206 1.89 -3.07 14.24
N ASN A 207 0.60 -3.35 14.40
CA ASN A 207 -0.04 -3.73 15.66
C ASN A 207 0.26 -2.76 16.82
N LEU A 208 0.03 -1.46 16.60
CA LEU A 208 0.34 -0.38 17.55
C LEU A 208 -0.16 -0.61 18.98
N PHE A 209 -1.30 -1.28 19.14
CA PHE A 209 -1.95 -1.53 20.42
C PHE A 209 -1.71 -2.92 20.99
N ARG A 210 -0.83 -3.74 20.39
CA ARG A 210 -0.54 -5.11 20.83
C ARG A 210 -1.81 -5.94 21.01
N SER A 211 -2.67 -5.91 19.99
CA SER A 211 -3.93 -6.65 20.03
C SER A 211 -3.71 -8.10 19.64
N GLY A 212 -4.27 -9.02 20.42
CA GLY A 212 -4.13 -10.47 20.22
C GLY A 212 -2.72 -10.98 20.50
N ASP A 213 -2.40 -12.14 19.93
CA ASP A 213 -1.10 -12.80 20.08
C ASP A 213 -0.10 -12.41 18.95
N LYS A 214 -0.37 -11.31 18.22
CA LYS A 214 0.53 -10.84 17.16
C LYS A 214 1.59 -9.88 17.72
N ASP A 215 2.82 -10.05 17.25
CA ASP A 215 3.93 -9.16 17.58
C ASP A 215 3.73 -7.75 17.00
N THR A 216 4.37 -6.78 17.64
CA THR A 216 4.51 -5.40 17.18
C THR A 216 5.77 -5.29 16.34
N TYR A 217 5.65 -4.73 15.14
CA TYR A 217 6.79 -4.49 14.28
C TYR A 217 6.96 -3.01 13.95
N PHE A 218 8.21 -2.56 13.94
CA PHE A 218 8.61 -1.30 13.33
C PHE A 218 9.31 -1.57 12.00
N ASN A 219 8.76 -1.06 10.92
CA ASN A 219 9.26 -1.24 9.57
C ASN A 219 9.96 0.03 9.09
N LEU A 220 11.11 -0.16 8.45
CA LEU A 220 11.79 0.85 7.65
C LEU A 220 11.97 0.30 6.24
N GLY A 221 11.52 1.05 5.25
CA GLY A 221 11.57 0.62 3.85
C GLY A 221 12.06 1.72 2.91
N ILE A 222 12.60 1.29 1.78
CA ILE A 222 12.89 2.13 0.63
C ILE A 222 12.19 1.55 -0.60
N CYS A 223 11.57 2.42 -1.40
CA CYS A 223 10.88 2.04 -2.62
C CYS A 223 11.35 2.93 -3.77
N TYR A 224 11.66 2.32 -4.91
CA TYR A 224 11.87 2.98 -6.18
C TYR A 224 10.65 2.74 -7.06
N TYR A 225 10.14 3.78 -7.69
CA TYR A 225 9.02 3.72 -8.63
C TYR A 225 9.40 4.41 -9.93
N ASN A 226 9.10 3.76 -11.06
CA ASN A 226 9.30 4.33 -12.39
C ASN A 226 8.30 3.79 -13.42
N VAL A 227 8.33 4.36 -14.62
CA VAL A 227 7.58 3.97 -15.81
C VAL A 227 8.58 3.50 -16.86
N LEU A 228 8.44 2.26 -17.34
CA LEU A 228 9.22 1.69 -18.45
C LEU A 228 8.91 2.39 -19.76
#